data_AF-A0A1V5ZDB0-F1
#
_entry.id   AF-A0A1V5ZDB0-F1
#
_cell.length_a   1.000
_cell.length_b   1.000
_cell.length_c   1.000
_cell.angle_alpha   90.00
_cell.angle_beta   90.00
_cell.angle_gamma   90.00
#
_symmetry.space_group_name_H-M   'P 1'
#
loop_
_entity.id
_entity.type
_entity.pdbx_description
1 polymer ?
#
loop_
_entity_poly.entity_id
_entity_poly.type
_entity_poly.pdbx_seq_one_letter_code
_entity_poly.pdbx_strand_id
1 'polypeptide(L)'
;MRVPAETIARMKGAQNPEEEGIQMAVETIQQVREIPGVSGIHLMTVSWEAVVPEVLKRAGLMPEQRGVSEIHSAAKSGNAS
;
A
#
# COMPACT_ATOMS: atom_id res chain seq x y z
N MET A 1 2.70 -16.57 9.92
CA MET A 1 3.48 -15.83 8.91
C MET A 1 4.95 -15.94 9.27
N ARG A 2 5.85 -16.12 8.30
CA ARG A 2 7.31 -16.06 8.50
C ARG A 2 7.85 -14.92 7.63
N VAL A 3 8.81 -14.17 8.15
CA VAL A 3 9.48 -13.08 7.42
C VAL A 3 10.89 -13.56 7.06
N PRO A 4 11.31 -13.50 5.79
CA PRO A 4 12.66 -13.90 5.38
C PRO A 4 13.75 -13.05 6.06
N ALA A 5 14.93 -13.64 6.28
CA ALA A 5 16.01 -13.00 7.01
C ALA A 5 16.58 -11.77 6.26
N GLU A 6 16.63 -11.86 4.93
CA GLU A 6 17.04 -10.80 4.02
C GLU A 6 16.10 -9.58 4.09
N THR A 7 14.79 -9.81 4.22
CA THR A 7 13.78 -8.76 4.40
C THR A 7 14.04 -8.00 5.71
N ILE A 8 14.34 -8.73 6.79
CA ILE A 8 14.66 -8.14 8.10
C ILE A 8 15.97 -7.35 8.03
N ALA A 9 17.00 -7.90 7.38
CA ALA A 9 18.29 -7.24 7.23
C ALA A 9 18.18 -5.95 6.41
N ARG A 10 17.45 -5.98 5.28
CA ARG A 10 17.16 -4.81 4.43
C ARG A 10 16.49 -3.70 5.22
N MET A 11 15.42 -4.02 5.94
CA MET A 11 14.70 -3.04 6.77
C MET A 11 15.57 -2.46 7.89
N LYS A 12 16.38 -3.28 8.58
CA LYS A 12 17.29 -2.80 9.64
C LYS A 12 18.41 -1.89 9.12
N GLY A 13 18.83 -2.10 7.87
CA GLY A 13 19.87 -1.30 7.23
C GLY A 13 19.36 -0.03 6.55
N ALA A 14 18.04 0.17 6.49
CA ALA A 14 17.44 1.30 5.80
C ALA A 14 17.71 2.61 6.54
N GLN A 15 18.15 3.64 5.80
CA GLN A 15 18.28 4.99 6.35
C GLN A 15 16.91 5.60 6.70
N ASN A 16 15.90 5.27 5.90
CA ASN A 16 14.50 5.62 6.15
C ASN A 16 13.64 4.36 6.07
N PRO A 17 13.31 3.73 7.22
CA PRO A 17 12.50 2.51 7.27
C PRO A 17 11.08 2.66 6.71
N GLU A 18 10.48 3.84 6.81
CA GLU A 18 9.12 4.09 6.29
C GLU A 18 9.12 4.05 4.75
N GLU A 19 10.03 4.80 4.13
CA GLU A 19 10.22 4.82 2.68
C GLU A 19 10.63 3.43 2.15
N GLU A 20 11.49 2.71 2.88
CA GLU A 20 11.86 1.34 2.54
C GLU A 20 10.64 0.41 2.58
N GLY A 21 9.79 0.53 3.60
CA GLY A 21 8.55 -0.25 3.70
C GLY A 21 7.59 0.02 2.54
N ILE A 22 7.44 1.28 2.14
CA ILE A 22 6.64 1.68 0.96
C ILE A 22 7.23 1.03 -0.29
N GLN A 23 8.54 1.14 -0.50
CA GLN A 23 9.23 0.58 -1.64
C GLN A 23 9.07 -0.95 -1.72
N MET A 24 9.23 -1.65 -0.60
CA MET A 24 9.02 -3.10 -0.52
C MET A 24 7.58 -3.51 -0.81
N ALA A 25 6.59 -2.73 -0.36
CA ALA A 25 5.18 -2.96 -0.67
C ALA A 25 4.91 -2.81 -2.18
N VAL A 26 5.47 -1.78 -2.81
CA VAL A 26 5.35 -1.53 -4.26
C VAL A 26 5.98 -2.68 -5.06
N GLU A 27 7.19 -3.12 -4.70
CA GLU A 27 7.86 -4.26 -5.33
C GLU A 27 7.03 -5.55 -5.20
N THR A 28 6.46 -5.79 -4.01
CA THR A 28 5.60 -6.95 -3.76
C THR A 28 4.34 -6.90 -4.63
N ILE A 29 3.69 -5.74 -4.75
CA ILE A 29 2.53 -5.56 -5.62
C ILE A 29 2.89 -5.85 -7.08
N GLN A 30 4.03 -5.36 -7.56
CA GLN A 30 4.48 -5.61 -8.94
C GLN A 30 4.68 -7.11 -9.19
N GLN A 31 5.37 -7.81 -8.29
CA GLN A 31 5.58 -9.27 -8.39
C GLN A 31 4.26 -10.04 -8.35
N VAL A 32 3.34 -9.68 -7.45
CA VAL A 32 2.03 -10.34 -7.33
C VAL A 32 1.20 -10.16 -8.61
N ARG A 33 1.29 -9.01 -9.27
CA ARG A 33 0.57 -8.74 -10.53
C ARG A 33 1.09 -9.56 -11.72
N GLU A 34 2.32 -10.04 -11.67
CA GLU A 34 2.90 -10.90 -12.70
C GLU A 34 2.42 -12.36 -12.59
N ILE A 35 1.78 -12.74 -11.48
CA ILE A 35 1.28 -14.10 -11.25
C ILE A 35 0.01 -14.36 -12.09
N PRO A 36 0.01 -15.37 -12.99
CA PRO A 36 -1.16 -15.70 -13.78
C PRO A 36 -2.38 -16.06 -12.91
N GLY A 37 -3.52 -15.47 -13.22
CA GLY A 37 -4.78 -15.69 -12.49
C GLY A 37 -5.01 -14.75 -11.30
N VAL A 38 -4.02 -13.94 -10.89
CA VAL A 38 -4.24 -12.88 -9.90
C VAL A 38 -4.96 -11.71 -10.55
N SER A 39 -6.13 -11.33 -10.02
CA SER A 39 -6.97 -10.25 -10.57
C SER A 39 -6.90 -8.93 -9.80
N GLY A 40 -6.21 -8.91 -8.65
CA GLY A 40 -6.13 -7.73 -7.80
C GLY A 40 -5.39 -7.99 -6.50
N ILE A 41 -5.32 -6.95 -5.67
CA ILE A 41 -4.67 -6.97 -4.36
C ILE A 41 -5.60 -6.37 -3.31
N HIS A 42 -5.47 -6.83 -2.07
CA HIS A 42 -6.06 -6.18 -0.90
C HIS A 42 -4.94 -5.47 -0.14
N LEU A 43 -4.93 -4.14 -0.19
CA LEU A 43 -3.94 -3.34 0.53
C LEU A 43 -4.43 -3.10 1.96
N MET A 44 -3.75 -3.69 2.93
CA MET A 44 -4.03 -3.46 4.36
C MET A 44 -3.13 -2.35 4.89
N THR A 45 -3.73 -1.27 5.37
CA THR A 45 -3.04 -0.23 6.14
C THR A 45 -3.58 -0.23 7.56
N VAL A 46 -2.69 -0.33 8.55
CA VAL A 46 -3.06 -0.25 9.96
C VAL A 46 -2.65 1.13 10.47
N SER A 47 -3.63 2.01 10.68
CA SER A 47 -3.42 3.37 11.21
C SER A 47 -2.46 4.24 10.38
N TRP A 48 -2.33 3.96 9.09
CA TRP A 48 -1.47 4.70 8.15
C TRP A 48 -2.15 4.90 6.80
N GLU A 49 -3.41 5.29 6.82
CA GLU A 49 -4.27 5.43 5.64
C GLU A 49 -3.73 6.50 4.66
N ALA A 50 -2.98 7.48 5.16
CA ALA A 50 -2.37 8.53 4.37
C ALA A 50 -1.34 8.02 3.34
N VAL A 51 -0.78 6.82 3.53
CA VAL A 51 0.21 6.24 2.61
C VAL A 51 -0.43 5.57 1.39
N VAL A 52 -1.73 5.25 1.46
CA VAL A 52 -2.43 4.50 0.41
C VAL A 52 -2.31 5.17 -0.96
N PRO A 53 -2.57 6.48 -1.12
CA PRO A 53 -2.45 7.15 -2.43
C PRO A 53 -1.06 7.04 -3.03
N GLU A 54 -0.02 7.08 -2.19
CA GLU A 54 1.37 7.00 -2.61
C GLU A 54 1.74 5.60 -3.10
N VAL A 55 1.40 4.57 -2.32
CA VAL A 55 1.64 3.17 -2.71
C VAL A 55 0.92 2.86 -4.03
N LEU A 56 -0.36 3.25 -4.15
CA LEU A 56 -1.13 3.04 -5.38
C LEU A 56 -0.53 3.76 -6.59
N LYS A 57 -0.09 5.01 -6.41
CA LYS A 57 0.57 5.78 -7.48
C LYS A 57 1.87 5.12 -7.93
N ARG A 58 2.75 4.77 -6.99
CA ARG A 58 4.05 4.12 -7.27
C ARG A 58 3.87 2.73 -7.89
N ALA A 59 2.83 2.00 -7.50
CA ALA A 59 2.49 0.68 -8.07
C ALA A 59 1.74 0.74 -9.41
N GLY A 60 1.44 1.94 -9.94
CA GLY A 60 0.67 2.10 -11.18
C GLY A 60 -0.77 1.58 -11.06
N LEU A 61 -1.36 1.67 -9.86
CA LEU A 61 -2.72 1.24 -9.54
C LEU A 61 -3.66 2.42 -9.22
N MET A 62 -3.16 3.66 -9.27
CA MET A 62 -3.99 4.84 -9.04
C MET A 62 -4.99 5.02 -10.21
N PRO A 63 -6.30 5.05 -9.95
CA PRO A 63 -7.29 5.22 -11.02
C PRO A 63 -7.19 6.61 -11.66
N GLU A 64 -7.10 6.69 -12.99
CA GLU A 64 -7.04 7.96 -13.74
C GLU A 64 -8.38 8.74 -13.71
N GLN A 65 -9.47 8.15 -13.22
CA GLN A 65 -10.84 8.65 -13.43
C GLN A 65 -11.74 8.62 -12.17
N ARG A 66 -11.22 8.27 -10.98
CA ARG A 66 -11.97 8.43 -9.72
C ARG A 66 -11.05 9.00 -8.66
N GLY A 67 -11.21 10.30 -8.40
CA GLY A 67 -10.50 11.00 -7.35
C GLY A 67 -10.78 10.34 -6.00
N VAL A 68 -9.71 9.88 -5.34
CA VAL A 68 -9.75 9.38 -3.95
C VAL A 68 -10.28 10.45 -2.97
N SER A 69 -10.39 11.71 -3.41
CA SER A 69 -11.01 12.82 -2.67
C SER A 69 -12.44 12.56 -2.22
N GLU A 70 -13.19 11.65 -2.86
CA GLU A 70 -14.57 11.32 -2.45
C GLU A 70 -14.67 10.22 -1.39
N ILE A 71 -13.63 9.38 -1.22
CA ILE A 71 -13.68 8.27 -0.26
C ILE A 71 -13.44 8.77 1.17
N HIS A 72 -12.66 9.85 1.33
CA HIS A 72 -12.34 10.41 2.65
C HIS A 72 -13.51 11.24 3.25
N SER A 73 -14.42 11.77 2.43
CA SER A 73 -15.58 12.53 2.93
C SER A 73 -16.70 11.62 3.46
N ALA A 74 -16.87 10.43 2.89
CA ALA A 74 -17.94 9.49 3.28
C ALA A 74 -17.70 8.83 4.66
N ALA A 75 -16.45 8.71 5.12
CA ALA A 75 -16.14 8.11 6.42
C ALA A 75 -16.42 9.03 7.63
N LYS A 76 -16.60 10.34 7.42
CA LYS A 76 -16.82 11.32 8.49
C LYS A 76 -18.29 11.66 8.77
N SER A 77 -19.24 11.17 7.96
CA SER A 77 -20.69 11.45 8.14
C SER A 77 -21.46 10.41 8.95
N GLY A 78 -20.79 9.39 9.50
CA GLY A 78 -21.41 8.25 10.16
C GLY A 78 -21.54 8.29 11.69
N ASN A 79 -21.42 9.45 12.35
CA ASN A 79 -21.77 9.58 13.76
C ASN A 79 -22.41 10.93 14.08
N ALA A 80 -23.70 11.01 13.82
CA ALA A 80 -24.61 11.95 14.46
C ALA A 80 -25.92 11.19 14.74
N SER A 81 -25.97 10.51 15.89
CA SER A 81 -27.19 10.06 16.56
C SER A 81 -26.91 10.00 18.06
#